data_AF-A0A290QBY4-F1
#
_entry.id   AF-A0A290QBY4-F1
#
_cell.length_a   1.000
_cell.length_b   1.000
_cell.length_c   1.000
_cell.angle_alpha   90.00
_cell.angle_beta   90.00
_cell.angle_gamma   90.00
#
_symmetry.space_group_name_H-M   'P 1'
#
loop_
_entity.id
_entity.type
_entity.pdbx_description
1 polymer ?
#
loop_
_entity_poly.entity_id
_entity_poly.type
_entity_poly.pdbx_seq_one_letter_code
_entity_poly.pdbx_strand_id
1 'polypeptide(L)'
;MSLPEDKPHAFVYFITIENASDRTITLLGRKWVIQHADDTHLVVEGDKIVGETPRLPPGEHFSYNSYHVTGVDARAAGCFHGIDELGNKIHVLLAPFDMRVPAT
;
A
#
# COMPACT_ATOMS: atom_id res chain seq x y z
N MET A 1 -2.33 18.78 9.70
CA MET A 1 -1.56 18.29 8.54
C MET A 1 -1.68 19.36 7.47
N SER A 2 -0.56 19.96 7.04
CA SER A 2 -0.55 20.86 5.89
C SER A 2 -0.38 20.00 4.64
N LEU A 3 -1.35 20.05 3.73
CA LEU A 3 -1.22 19.42 2.42
C LEU A 3 -0.47 20.38 1.48
N PRO A 4 0.35 19.87 0.55
CA PRO A 4 0.91 20.70 -0.51
C PRO A 4 -0.20 21.41 -1.29
N GLU A 5 0.06 22.65 -1.70
CA GLU A 5 -0.91 23.46 -2.44
C GLU A 5 -1.31 22.81 -3.77
N ASP A 6 -0.37 22.09 -4.40
CA ASP A 6 -0.56 21.32 -5.64
C ASP A 6 -1.25 19.96 -5.44
N LYS A 7 -1.42 19.50 -4.19
CA LYS A 7 -2.03 18.20 -3.85
C LYS A 7 -2.98 18.31 -2.66
N PRO A 8 -4.07 19.08 -2.78
CA PRO A 8 -4.95 19.41 -1.66
C PRO A 8 -5.90 18.26 -1.24
N HIS A 9 -5.94 17.15 -1.98
CA HIS A 9 -6.86 16.04 -1.68
C HIS A 9 -6.10 14.86 -1.06
N ALA A 10 -6.45 14.51 0.18
CA ALA A 10 -5.93 13.33 0.86
C ALA A 10 -6.93 12.16 0.76
N PHE A 11 -6.48 11.05 0.21
CA PHE A 11 -7.25 9.80 0.11
C PHE A 11 -6.72 8.82 1.16
N VAL A 12 -7.50 8.64 2.23
CA VAL A 12 -7.18 7.70 3.31
C VAL A 12 -7.63 6.30 2.93
N TYR A 13 -6.77 5.32 3.13
CA TYR A 13 -7.08 3.92 2.90
C TYR A 13 -6.82 3.10 4.16
N PHE A 14 -7.57 2.01 4.28
CA PHE A 14 -7.44 0.99 5.33
C PHE A 14 -7.16 -0.33 4.64
N ILE A 15 -6.04 -0.96 4.96
CA ILE A 15 -5.60 -2.20 4.33
C ILE A 15 -5.42 -3.26 5.40
N THR A 16 -6.02 -4.41 5.15
CA THR A 16 -5.79 -5.64 5.91
C THR A 16 -5.03 -6.62 5.02
N ILE A 17 -3.93 -7.15 5.55
CA ILE A 17 -3.14 -8.21 4.92
C ILE A 17 -3.34 -9.46 5.76
N GLU A 18 -3.98 -10.47 5.18
CA GLU A 18 -4.26 -11.75 5.83
C GLU A 18 -3.31 -12.83 5.31
N ASN A 19 -2.73 -13.61 6.21
CA ASN A 19 -1.95 -14.78 5.85
C ASN A 19 -2.85 -16.02 5.70
N ALA A 20 -3.35 -16.23 4.48
CA ALA A 20 -4.13 -17.41 4.12
C ALA A 20 -3.29 -18.65 3.77
N SER A 21 -1.97 -18.63 4.03
CA SER A 21 -1.08 -19.77 3.80
C SER A 21 -0.92 -20.65 5.05
N ASP A 22 -0.22 -21.78 4.89
CA ASP A 22 0.12 -22.71 5.96
C ASP A 22 1.45 -22.41 6.66
N ARG A 23 2.13 -21.31 6.30
CA ARG A 23 3.43 -20.92 6.83
C ARG A 23 3.39 -19.56 7.48
N THR A 24 4.29 -19.32 8.43
CA THR A 24 4.47 -17.95 8.93
C THR A 24 5.10 -17.05 7.88
N ILE A 25 4.55 -15.85 7.69
CA ILE A 25 5.05 -14.83 6.76
C ILE A 25 5.58 -13.64 7.53
N THR A 26 6.67 -13.02 7.05
CA THR A 26 7.16 -11.73 7.54
C THR A 26 7.17 -10.72 6.40
N LEU A 27 6.40 -9.63 6.55
CA LEU A 27 6.33 -8.54 5.58
C LEU A 27 7.50 -7.58 5.79
N LEU A 28 8.25 -7.30 4.73
CA LEU A 28 9.50 -6.55 4.77
C LEU A 28 9.41 -5.17 4.15
N GLY A 29 8.46 -4.93 3.23
CA GLY A 29 8.32 -3.64 2.59
C GLY A 29 7.14 -3.56 1.64
N ARG A 30 6.93 -2.36 1.10
CA ARG A 30 5.86 -2.07 0.15
C ARG A 30 6.36 -1.29 -1.05
N LYS A 31 5.64 -1.46 -2.14
CA LYS A 31 5.74 -0.63 -3.35
C LYS A 31 4.35 -0.17 -3.75
N TRP A 32 4.27 1.08 -4.16
CA TRP A 32 3.08 1.70 -4.73
C TRP A 32 3.40 2.22 -6.11
N VAL A 33 2.46 2.05 -7.02
CA VAL A 33 2.44 2.70 -8.33
C VAL A 33 1.13 3.50 -8.39
N ILE A 34 1.26 4.81 -8.49
CA ILE A 34 0.14 5.74 -8.58
C ILE A 34 0.17 6.35 -9.97
N GLN A 35 -0.86 6.07 -10.75
CA GLN A 35 -1.07 6.64 -12.08
C GLN A 35 -2.06 7.80 -11.95
N HIS A 36 -1.65 9.01 -12.30
CA HIS A 36 -2.52 10.18 -12.30
C HIS A 36 -3.20 10.33 -13.67
N ALA A 37 -4.34 11.05 -13.69
CA ALA A 37 -5.11 11.31 -14.89
C ALA A 37 -4.42 12.26 -15.89
N ASP A 38 -3.36 12.95 -15.46
CA ASP A 38 -2.50 13.79 -16.30
C ASP A 38 -1.34 13.00 -16.94
N ASP A 39 -1.46 11.68 -16.99
CA ASP A 39 -0.47 10.71 -17.48
C ASP A 39 0.83 10.64 -16.67
N THR A 40 0.95 11.37 -15.56
CA THR A 40 2.11 11.27 -14.68
C THR A 40 2.04 10.03 -13.77
N HIS A 41 3.21 9.48 -13.44
CA HIS A 41 3.34 8.30 -12.59
C HIS A 41 4.21 8.60 -11.38
N LEU A 42 3.76 8.14 -10.21
CA LEU A 42 4.53 8.18 -8.97
C LEU A 42 4.77 6.75 -8.47
N VAL A 43 6.03 6.40 -8.30
CA VAL A 43 6.43 5.13 -7.68
C VAL A 43 6.95 5.43 -6.27
N VAL A 44 6.35 4.78 -5.27
CA VAL A 44 6.78 4.89 -3.87
C VAL A 44 7.23 3.52 -3.40
N GLU A 45 8.49 3.40 -3.05
CA GLU A 45 9.06 2.18 -2.45
C GLU A 45 9.50 2.49 -1.02
N GLY A 46 9.35 1.53 -0.12
CA GLY A 46 9.79 1.71 1.25
C GLY A 46 9.86 0.41 2.03
N ASP A 47 10.93 0.30 2.82
CA ASP A 47 11.08 -0.76 3.81
C ASP A 47 10.04 -0.63 4.89
N LYS A 48 9.57 -1.78 5.40
CA LYS A 48 8.56 -1.93 6.43
C LYS A 48 7.16 -1.55 5.92
N ILE A 49 6.12 -1.78 6.71
CA ILE A 49 4.75 -1.32 6.48
C ILE A 49 4.44 -0.32 7.57
N VAL A 50 4.29 0.96 7.24
CA VAL A 50 4.12 2.07 8.22
C VAL A 50 5.15 2.07 9.37
N GLY A 51 6.38 1.60 9.10
CA GLY A 51 7.44 1.50 10.11
C GLY A 51 7.49 0.17 10.85
N GLU A 52 6.57 -0.76 10.55
CA GLU A 52 6.49 -2.08 11.17
C GLU A 52 6.95 -3.20 10.23
N THR A 53 7.38 -4.32 10.79
CA THR A 53 7.74 -5.52 10.03
C THR A 53 6.84 -6.67 10.51
N PRO A 54 5.56 -6.70 10.10
CA PRO A 54 4.58 -7.65 10.62
C PRO A 54 5.01 -9.10 10.38
N ARG A 55 4.94 -9.91 11.44
CA ARG A 55 5.11 -11.37 11.39
C ARG A 55 3.74 -12.01 11.59
N LEU A 56 3.25 -12.70 10.58
CA LEU A 56 1.90 -13.25 10.47
C LEU A 56 1.95 -14.79 10.46
N PRO A 57 1.64 -15.47 11.56
CA PRO A 57 1.31 -16.90 11.54
C PRO A 57 0.17 -17.24 10.57
N PRO A 58 -0.04 -18.53 10.23
CA PRO A 58 -1.21 -18.96 9.46
C PRO A 58 -2.53 -18.46 10.08
N GLY A 59 -3.38 -17.84 9.26
CA GLY A 59 -4.68 -17.30 9.68
C GLY A 59 -4.64 -15.94 10.39
N GLU A 60 -3.44 -15.42 10.70
CA GLU A 60 -3.30 -14.09 11.30
C GLU A 60 -3.32 -12.98 10.24
N HIS A 61 -3.63 -11.76 10.69
CA HIS A 61 -3.71 -10.59 9.82
C HIS A 61 -3.04 -9.35 10.43
N PHE A 62 -2.64 -8.43 9.56
CA PHE A 62 -2.14 -7.11 9.95
C PHE A 62 -2.98 -6.04 9.25
N SER A 63 -3.50 -5.10 10.03
CA SER A 63 -4.30 -3.98 9.52
C SER A 63 -3.60 -2.66 9.79
N TYR A 64 -3.60 -1.77 8.80
CA TYR A 64 -3.07 -0.41 8.97
C TYR A 64 -3.86 0.58 8.12
N ASN A 65 -3.74 1.86 8.46
CA ASN A 65 -4.26 2.95 7.63
C ASN A 65 -3.14 3.90 7.25
N SER A 66 -3.26 4.48 6.06
CA SER A 66 -2.36 5.53 5.57
C SER A 66 -3.11 6.32 4.50
N TYR A 67 -2.41 7.13 3.72
CA TYR A 67 -3.04 7.98 2.72
C TYR A 67 -2.11 8.30 1.55
N HIS A 68 -2.71 8.67 0.43
CA HIS A 68 -2.04 9.34 -0.68
C HIS A 68 -2.60 10.76 -0.84
N VAL A 69 -1.80 11.65 -1.40
CA VAL A 69 -2.21 13.02 -1.71
C VAL A 69 -2.10 13.25 -3.21
N THR A 70 -3.11 13.88 -3.80
CA THR A 70 -3.15 14.18 -5.24
C THR A 70 -3.95 15.46 -5.49
N GLY A 71 -3.65 16.14 -6.61
CA GLY A 71 -4.45 17.26 -7.12
C GLY A 71 -5.42 16.86 -8.24
N VAL A 72 -5.29 15.66 -8.79
CA VAL A 72 -6.10 15.14 -9.90
C VAL A 72 -6.56 13.72 -9.60
N ASP A 73 -7.53 13.23 -10.38
CA ASP A 73 -7.92 11.82 -10.36
C ASP A 73 -6.70 10.92 -10.54
N ALA A 74 -6.67 9.81 -9.82
CA ALA A 74 -5.56 8.87 -9.85
C ALA A 74 -6.02 7.45 -9.56
N ARG A 75 -5.17 6.47 -9.90
CA ARG A 75 -5.35 5.06 -9.61
C ARG A 75 -4.12 4.53 -8.91
N ALA A 76 -4.30 4.01 -7.70
CA ALA A 76 -3.21 3.47 -6.88
C ALA A 76 -3.22 1.93 -6.95
N ALA A 77 -2.07 1.33 -7.23
CA ALA A 77 -1.83 -0.09 -7.13
C ALA A 77 -0.67 -0.34 -6.16
N GLY A 78 -0.79 -1.38 -5.33
CA GLY A 78 0.21 -1.70 -4.30
C GLY A 78 0.75 -3.11 -4.44
N CYS A 79 1.95 -3.35 -3.92
CA CYS A 79 2.40 -4.68 -3.57
C CYS A 79 3.18 -4.67 -2.27
N PHE A 80 3.13 -5.81 -1.58
CA PHE A 80 3.90 -6.08 -0.38
C PHE A 80 4.88 -7.21 -0.68
N HIS A 81 6.10 -7.09 -0.17
CA HIS A 81 7.10 -8.13 -0.30
C HIS A 81 7.61 -8.56 1.07
N GLY A 82 8.03 -9.81 1.16
CA GLY A 82 8.45 -10.40 2.42
C GLY A 82 9.15 -11.72 2.24
N ILE A 83 9.19 -12.50 3.31
CA ILE A 83 9.69 -13.87 3.32
C ILE A 83 8.75 -14.80 4.10
N ASP A 84 8.73 -16.07 3.73
CA ASP A 84 8.16 -17.12 4.58
C ASP A 84 9.17 -17.57 5.67
N GLU A 85 8.73 -18.46 6.55
CA GLU A 85 9.57 -19.00 7.63
C GLU A 85 10.78 -19.83 7.15
N LEU A 86 10.82 -20.24 5.89
CA LEU A 86 11.95 -20.92 5.26
C LEU A 86 12.89 -19.93 4.56
N GLY A 87 12.58 -18.63 4.57
CA GLY A 87 13.34 -17.59 3.90
C GLY A 87 13.01 -17.43 2.40
N ASN A 88 11.99 -18.11 1.89
CA ASN A 88 11.55 -17.93 0.50
C ASN A 88 10.89 -16.57 0.34
N LYS A 89 11.20 -15.87 -0.75
CA LYS A 89 10.58 -14.58 -1.06
C LYS A 89 9.10 -14.76 -1.39
N ILE A 90 8.29 -13.87 -0.83
CA ILE A 90 6.86 -13.79 -1.13
C ILE A 90 6.49 -12.39 -1.62
N HIS A 91 5.47 -12.34 -2.48
CA HIS A 91 4.91 -11.11 -3.01
C HIS A 91 3.39 -11.19 -2.98
N VAL A 92 2.75 -10.14 -2.47
CA VAL A 92 1.29 -10.01 -2.40
C VAL A 92 0.88 -8.75 -3.15
N LEU A 93 -0.03 -8.90 -4.11
CA LEU A 93 -0.56 -7.78 -4.89
C LEU A 93 -1.78 -7.19 -4.19
N LEU A 94 -1.83 -5.86 -4.13
CA LEU A 94 -3.03 -5.12 -3.77
C LEU A 94 -3.72 -4.67 -5.06
N ALA A 95 -4.98 -5.10 -5.24
CA ALA A 95 -5.79 -4.71 -6.38
C ALA A 95 -5.88 -3.17 -6.47
N PRO A 96 -5.80 -2.60 -7.69
CA PRO A 96 -5.83 -1.15 -7.82
C PRO A 96 -7.16 -0.54 -7.37
N PHE A 97 -7.11 0.64 -6.78
CA PHE A 97 -8.29 1.42 -6.41
C PHE A 97 -8.22 2.84 -6.97
N ASP A 98 -9.39 3.42 -7.25
CA ASP A 98 -9.52 4.77 -7.80
C ASP A 98 -9.54 5.82 -6.67
N MET A 99 -8.79 6.89 -6.87
CA MET A 99 -8.80 8.11 -6.08
C MET A 99 -9.44 9.21 -6.94
N ARG A 100 -10.75 9.40 -6.80
CA ARG A 100 -11.50 10.41 -7.57
C ARG A 100 -11.62 11.68 -6.76
N VAL A 101 -11.09 12.78 -7.29
CA VAL A 101 -11.22 14.09 -6.69
C VAL A 101 -12.72 14.45 -6.66
N PRO A 102 -13.25 14.91 -5.52
CA PRO A 102 -14.64 15.32 -5.44
C PRO A 102 -14.95 16.38 -6.51
N ALA A 103 -16.04 16.18 -7.25
CA ALA A 103 -16.55 17.21 -8.15
C ALA A 103 -16.90 18.46 -7.33
N THR A 104 -16.52 19.62 -7.87
CA THR A 104 -16.89 20.93 -7.30
C THR A 104 -18.34 21.25 -7.59
#